data_AF-A0A841I4W4-F1
#
_entry.id   AF-A0A841I4W4-F1
#
_cell.length_a   1.000
_cell.length_b   1.000
_cell.length_c   1.000
_cell.angle_alpha   90.00
_cell.angle_beta   90.00
_cell.angle_gamma   90.00
#
_symmetry.space_group_name_H-M   'P 1'
#
loop_
_entity.id
_entity.type
_entity.pdbx_description
1 polymer ?
#
loop_
_entity_poly.entity_id
_entity_poly.type
_entity_poly.pdbx_seq_one_letter_code
_entity_poly.pdbx_strand_id
1 'polypeptide(L)'
;MSKARYKDIDFSIPSSVREAARKGLELRQEHGRGGSYGDEATARILTTHRRVNARKARHIAQYFLRHAAVGHSGSGPGDEAPSNAYIAWLLWGGDPGRSWSEALVRQLDQADRAAGVNSARKIPSRTERPRRGDGRRAKRKAQR
;
A
#
# COMPACT_ATOMS: atom_id res chain seq x y z
N MET A 1 -17.87 6.62 6.10
CA MET A 1 -18.22 7.88 5.39
C MET A 1 -17.26 8.20 4.23
N SER A 2 -16.85 7.22 3.41
CA SER A 2 -15.75 7.39 2.43
C SER A 2 -16.12 7.13 0.96
N LYS A 3 -17.35 6.70 0.65
CA LYS A 3 -17.75 6.32 -0.72
C LYS A 3 -18.07 7.51 -1.63
N ALA A 4 -18.77 8.53 -1.12
CA ALA A 4 -19.29 9.62 -1.95
C ALA A 4 -18.20 10.46 -2.63
N ARG A 5 -17.07 10.67 -1.95
CA ARG A 5 -15.96 11.51 -2.41
C ARG A 5 -15.04 10.86 -3.46
N TYR A 6 -15.09 9.54 -3.58
CA TYR A 6 -14.25 8.77 -4.52
C TYR A 6 -15.08 8.07 -5.59
N LYS A 7 -16.35 8.48 -5.77
CA LYS A 7 -17.31 7.81 -6.64
C LYS A 7 -16.87 7.82 -8.12
N ASP A 8 -16.13 8.84 -8.54
CA ASP A 8 -15.71 9.04 -9.92
C ASP A 8 -14.31 8.47 -10.20
N ILE A 9 -13.67 7.84 -9.20
CA ILE A 9 -12.32 7.29 -9.33
C ILE A 9 -12.40 5.80 -9.70
N ASP A 10 -11.72 5.41 -10.78
CA ASP A 10 -11.62 4.01 -11.17
C ASP A 10 -10.50 3.28 -10.41
N PHE A 11 -10.91 2.41 -9.49
CA PHE A 11 -10.00 1.55 -8.74
C PHE A 11 -9.74 0.18 -9.40
N SER A 12 -10.18 -0.02 -10.64
CA SER A 12 -9.92 -1.25 -11.38
C SER A 12 -8.42 -1.45 -11.54
N ILE A 13 -7.95 -2.64 -11.21
CA ILE A 13 -6.56 -3.03 -11.47
C ILE A 13 -6.46 -3.24 -12.99
N PRO A 14 -5.52 -2.63 -13.71
CA PRO A 14 -5.33 -2.86 -15.15
C PRO A 14 -4.81 -4.27 -15.44
N SER A 15 -5.06 -4.80 -16.65
CA SER A 15 -4.52 -6.11 -17.06
C SER A 15 -3.00 -6.16 -17.00
N SER A 16 -2.31 -5.13 -17.48
CA SER A 16 -0.84 -5.04 -17.44
C SER A 16 -0.26 -5.15 -16.03
N VAL A 17 -0.95 -4.59 -15.02
CA VAL A 17 -0.58 -4.72 -13.60
C VAL A 17 -0.75 -6.17 -13.12
N ARG A 18 -1.82 -6.84 -13.54
CA ARG A 18 -2.06 -8.25 -13.20
C ARG A 18 -1.02 -9.17 -13.82
N GLU A 19 -0.68 -8.96 -15.09
CA GLU A 19 0.31 -9.77 -15.79
C GLU A 19 1.70 -9.62 -15.15
N ALA A 20 2.10 -8.40 -14.79
CA ALA A 20 3.35 -8.18 -14.06
C ALA A 20 3.37 -8.88 -12.70
N ALA A 21 2.28 -8.76 -11.93
CA ALA A 21 2.15 -9.44 -10.63
C ALA A 21 2.15 -10.97 -10.76
N ARG A 22 1.52 -11.52 -11.80
CA ARG A 22 1.54 -12.96 -12.11
C ARG A 22 2.97 -13.42 -12.42
N LYS A 23 3.68 -12.72 -13.30
CA LYS A 23 5.09 -13.00 -13.59
C LYS A 23 5.95 -12.96 -12.33
N GLY A 24 5.73 -11.99 -11.44
CA GLY A 24 6.43 -11.91 -10.15
C GLY A 24 6.18 -13.13 -9.26
N LEU A 25 4.95 -13.65 -9.22
CA LEU A 25 4.62 -14.87 -8.47
C LEU A 25 5.29 -16.11 -9.07
N GLU A 26 5.29 -16.24 -10.40
CA GLU A 26 5.95 -17.34 -11.12
C GLU A 26 7.46 -17.34 -10.83
N LEU A 27 8.13 -16.19 -10.98
CA LEU A 27 9.57 -16.08 -10.70
C LEU A 27 9.90 -16.36 -9.22
N ARG A 28 9.03 -15.96 -8.30
CA ARG A 28 9.20 -16.26 -6.88
C ARG A 28 9.00 -17.74 -6.58
N GLN A 29 8.09 -18.41 -7.28
CA GLN A 29 7.89 -19.86 -7.18
C GLN A 29 9.11 -20.61 -7.73
N GLU A 30 9.67 -20.15 -8.84
CA GLU A 30 10.83 -20.76 -9.49
C GLU A 30 12.11 -20.60 -8.66
N HIS A 31 12.39 -19.38 -8.18
CA HIS A 31 13.67 -19.08 -7.53
C HIS A 31 13.63 -19.08 -5.99
N GLY A 32 12.44 -19.11 -5.38
CA GLY A 32 12.28 -19.09 -3.91
C GLY A 32 12.74 -17.77 -3.24
N ARG A 33 12.93 -16.69 -4.00
CA ARG A 33 13.47 -15.39 -3.52
C ARG A 33 12.74 -14.20 -4.13
N GLY A 34 13.13 -12.98 -3.74
CA GLY A 34 12.68 -11.75 -4.40
C GLY A 34 11.41 -11.10 -3.86
N GLY A 35 11.21 -11.14 -2.54
CA GLY A 35 10.12 -10.43 -1.88
C GLY A 35 9.77 -11.02 -0.52
N SER A 36 9.19 -10.20 0.35
CA SER A 36 8.61 -10.60 1.62
C SER A 36 7.23 -11.26 1.45
N TYR A 37 6.72 -11.89 2.50
CA TYR A 37 5.35 -12.40 2.54
C TYR A 37 4.30 -11.30 2.23
N GLY A 38 4.58 -10.05 2.60
CA GLY A 38 3.71 -8.91 2.29
C GLY A 38 3.68 -8.54 0.80
N ASP A 39 4.80 -8.75 0.11
CA ASP A 39 4.92 -8.51 -1.34
C ASP A 39 4.14 -9.57 -2.11
N GLU A 40 4.31 -10.85 -1.72
CA GLU A 40 3.53 -11.96 -2.28
C GLU A 40 2.03 -11.78 -2.06
N ALA A 41 1.61 -11.42 -0.85
CA ALA A 41 0.20 -11.14 -0.55
C ALA A 41 -0.34 -9.98 -1.40
N THR A 42 0.50 -9.00 -1.72
CA THR A 42 0.12 -7.90 -2.61
C THR A 42 -0.06 -8.39 -4.05
N ALA A 43 0.86 -9.19 -4.57
CA ALA A 43 0.75 -9.78 -5.90
C ALA A 43 -0.51 -10.66 -6.05
N ARG A 44 -0.83 -11.47 -5.03
CA ARG A 44 -2.06 -12.26 -4.96
C ARG A 44 -3.31 -11.38 -5.00
N ILE A 45 -3.29 -10.24 -4.30
CA ILE A 45 -4.40 -9.28 -4.36
C ILE A 45 -4.56 -8.71 -5.77
N LEU A 46 -3.46 -8.31 -6.40
CA LEU A 46 -3.47 -7.71 -7.74
C LEU A 46 -3.99 -8.69 -8.79
N THR A 47 -3.59 -9.96 -8.70
CA THR A 47 -3.99 -11.00 -9.65
C THR A 47 -5.41 -11.52 -9.43
N THR A 48 -5.86 -11.64 -8.18
CA THR A 48 -7.16 -12.26 -7.84
C THR A 48 -8.32 -11.27 -7.87
N HIS A 49 -8.10 -10.02 -7.44
CA HIS A 49 -9.18 -9.03 -7.36
C HIS A 49 -9.31 -8.19 -8.64
N ARG A 50 -10.53 -7.72 -8.90
CA ARG A 50 -10.80 -6.81 -10.03
C ARG A 50 -10.42 -5.36 -9.70
N ARG A 51 -10.54 -4.95 -8.44
CA ARG A 51 -10.35 -3.57 -7.97
C ARG A 51 -9.64 -3.53 -6.62
N VAL A 52 -8.98 -2.42 -6.31
CA VAL A 52 -8.44 -2.12 -4.97
C VAL A 52 -9.26 -1.05 -4.25
N ASN A 53 -8.93 -0.76 -2.99
CA ASN A 53 -9.44 0.41 -2.29
C ASN A 53 -8.37 1.52 -2.21
N ALA A 54 -8.79 2.74 -1.87
CA ALA A 54 -7.89 3.91 -1.77
C ALA A 54 -6.68 3.68 -0.84
N ARG A 55 -6.85 2.96 0.27
CA ARG A 55 -5.74 2.64 1.18
C ARG A 55 -4.71 1.75 0.50
N LYS A 56 -5.16 0.71 -0.22
CA LYS A 56 -4.28 -0.21 -0.93
C LYS A 56 -3.59 0.47 -2.11
N ALA A 57 -4.28 1.34 -2.85
CA ALA A 57 -3.69 2.17 -3.90
C ALA A 57 -2.54 3.05 -3.37
N ARG A 58 -2.78 3.78 -2.26
CA ARG A 58 -1.73 4.58 -1.60
C ARG A 58 -0.56 3.72 -1.12
N HIS A 59 -0.84 2.53 -0.58
CA HIS A 59 0.21 1.61 -0.14
C HIS A 59 1.09 1.12 -1.30
N ILE A 60 0.50 0.81 -2.46
CA ILE A 60 1.23 0.43 -3.66
C ILE A 60 2.10 1.59 -4.16
N ALA A 61 1.56 2.80 -4.26
CA ALA A 61 2.34 3.96 -4.70
C ALA A 61 3.53 4.26 -3.75
N GLN A 62 3.33 4.12 -2.44
CA GLN A 62 4.41 4.29 -1.45
C GLN A 62 5.52 3.24 -1.55
N TYR A 63 5.21 2.03 -2.00
CA TYR A 63 6.24 1.04 -2.30
C TYR A 63 7.15 1.56 -3.42
N PHE A 64 6.56 1.95 -4.55
CA PHE A 64 7.32 2.41 -5.71
C PHE A 64 8.11 3.68 -5.44
N LEU A 65 7.57 4.63 -4.68
CA LEU A 65 8.30 5.84 -4.29
C LEU A 65 9.62 5.53 -3.57
N ARG A 66 9.64 4.50 -2.71
CA ARG A 66 10.83 4.09 -1.96
C ARG A 66 11.83 3.30 -2.81
N HIS A 67 11.38 2.68 -3.89
CA HIS A 67 12.19 1.74 -4.69
C HIS A 67 12.47 2.22 -6.12
N ALA A 68 11.95 3.39 -6.53
CA ALA A 68 12.11 3.94 -7.88
C ALA A 68 13.56 4.28 -8.26
N ALA A 69 14.44 4.49 -7.28
CA ALA A 69 15.85 4.79 -7.51
C ALA A 69 16.73 3.52 -7.62
N VAL A 70 16.17 2.34 -7.30
CA VAL A 70 16.92 1.09 -7.31
C VAL A 70 16.86 0.51 -8.71
N GLY A 71 18.00 0.22 -9.33
CA GLY A 71 18.04 -0.46 -10.63
C GLY A 71 17.32 -1.81 -10.55
N HIS A 72 16.21 -1.92 -11.26
CA HIS A 72 15.38 -3.13 -11.35
C HIS A 72 15.37 -3.69 -12.78
N SER A 73 16.45 -3.48 -13.55
CA SER A 73 16.66 -4.13 -14.85
C SER A 73 16.67 -5.64 -14.67
N GLY A 74 15.69 -6.31 -15.29
CA GLY A 74 15.25 -7.64 -14.92
C GLY A 74 16.11 -8.82 -15.34
N SER A 75 17.13 -8.60 -16.16
CA SER A 75 18.20 -9.55 -16.47
C SER A 75 19.35 -8.70 -16.99
N GLY A 76 20.59 -8.92 -16.54
CA GLY A 76 21.74 -8.45 -17.30
C GLY A 76 21.79 -9.16 -18.67
N PRO A 77 22.65 -8.71 -19.59
CA PRO A 77 22.85 -9.41 -20.86
C PRO A 77 23.30 -10.87 -20.64
N GLY A 78 22.50 -11.82 -21.15
CA GLY A 78 22.74 -13.27 -21.18
C GLY A 78 22.22 -14.00 -19.95
N ASP A 79 21.23 -14.90 -20.11
CA ASP A 79 20.68 -15.93 -19.17
C ASP A 79 20.76 -15.66 -17.64
N GLU A 80 20.82 -14.40 -17.23
CA GLU A 80 21.04 -14.02 -15.85
C GLU A 80 19.71 -14.10 -15.12
N ALA A 81 19.69 -14.93 -14.08
CA ALA A 81 18.54 -15.10 -13.23
C ALA A 81 18.08 -13.73 -12.68
N PRO A 82 16.77 -13.45 -12.68
CA PRO A 82 16.25 -12.15 -12.29
C PRO A 82 16.71 -11.75 -10.87
N SER A 83 17.04 -10.47 -10.68
CA SER A 83 17.47 -9.98 -9.38
C SER A 83 16.33 -10.04 -8.36
N ASN A 84 16.68 -10.11 -7.06
CA ASN A 84 15.68 -10.06 -5.99
C ASN A 84 14.82 -8.79 -6.05
N ALA A 85 15.44 -7.66 -6.42
CA ALA A 85 14.76 -6.38 -6.59
C ALA A 85 13.75 -6.42 -7.74
N TYR A 86 14.09 -7.07 -8.86
CA TYR A 86 13.18 -7.18 -10.00
C TYR A 86 11.97 -8.07 -9.72
N ILE A 87 12.17 -9.23 -9.07
CA ILE A 87 11.04 -10.08 -8.66
C ILE A 87 10.12 -9.30 -7.71
N ALA A 88 10.69 -8.58 -6.73
CA ALA A 88 9.90 -7.77 -5.81
C ALA A 88 9.14 -6.67 -6.55
N TRP A 89 9.80 -5.98 -7.49
CA TRP A 89 9.18 -4.99 -8.35
C TRP A 89 7.95 -5.52 -9.10
N LEU A 90 8.08 -6.73 -9.67
CA LEU A 90 6.99 -7.41 -10.36
C LEU A 90 5.85 -7.81 -9.41
N LEU A 91 6.14 -8.29 -8.19
CA LEU A 91 5.11 -8.61 -7.20
C LEU A 91 4.20 -7.41 -6.86
N TRP A 92 4.72 -6.18 -6.99
CA TRP A 92 3.94 -4.95 -6.81
C TRP A 92 3.24 -4.44 -8.08
N GLY A 93 3.39 -5.17 -9.20
CA GLY A 93 2.77 -4.86 -10.48
C GLY A 93 3.69 -4.20 -11.50
N GLY A 94 5.00 -4.12 -11.22
CA GLY A 94 6.00 -3.56 -12.11
C GLY A 94 5.77 -2.09 -12.49
N ASP A 95 6.35 -1.66 -13.61
CA ASP A 95 6.17 -0.30 -14.13
C ASP A 95 4.70 0.05 -14.38
N PRO A 96 3.85 -0.86 -14.93
CA PRO A 96 2.41 -0.60 -15.02
C PRO A 96 1.78 -0.32 -13.66
N GLY A 97 2.16 -1.08 -12.63
CA GLY A 97 1.66 -0.94 -11.26
C GLY A 97 2.06 0.40 -10.65
N ARG A 98 3.30 0.85 -10.93
CA ARG A 98 3.79 2.17 -10.53
C ARG A 98 2.97 3.28 -11.17
N SER A 99 2.91 3.33 -12.50
CA SER A 99 2.19 4.39 -13.21
C SER A 99 0.71 4.44 -12.82
N TRP A 100 0.06 3.28 -12.72
CA TRP A 100 -1.34 3.19 -12.32
C TRP A 100 -1.57 3.68 -10.88
N SER A 101 -0.79 3.20 -9.92
CA SER A 101 -0.98 3.57 -8.51
C SER A 101 -0.66 5.03 -8.24
N GLU A 102 0.39 5.59 -8.86
CA GLU A 102 0.71 7.01 -8.76
C GLU A 102 -0.41 7.89 -9.35
N ALA A 103 -0.95 7.54 -10.52
CA ALA A 103 -2.07 8.26 -11.12
C ALA A 103 -3.32 8.22 -10.23
N LEU A 104 -3.62 7.04 -9.66
CA LEU A 104 -4.74 6.85 -8.77
C LEU A 104 -4.59 7.69 -7.48
N VAL A 105 -3.38 7.77 -6.91
CA VAL A 105 -3.11 8.62 -5.74
C VAL A 105 -3.29 10.10 -6.05
N ARG A 106 -2.87 10.58 -7.23
CA ARG A 106 -3.11 11.97 -7.65
C ARG A 106 -4.61 12.31 -7.69
N GLN A 107 -5.44 11.40 -8.20
CA GLN A 107 -6.90 11.58 -8.21
C GLN A 107 -7.48 11.57 -6.80
N LEU A 108 -7.00 10.68 -5.93
CA LEU A 108 -7.40 10.63 -4.51
C LEU A 108 -7.07 11.94 -3.79
N ASP A 109 -5.86 12.48 -4.01
CA ASP A 109 -5.42 13.74 -3.41
C ASP A 109 -6.18 14.96 -3.95
N GLN A 110 -6.57 14.95 -5.23
CA GLN A 110 -7.46 15.97 -5.78
C GLN A 110 -8.85 15.91 -5.14
N ALA A 111 -9.43 14.73 -5.01
CA ALA A 111 -10.73 14.54 -4.37
C ALA A 111 -10.70 14.89 -2.86
N ASP A 112 -9.63 14.54 -2.15
CA ASP A 112 -9.40 14.93 -0.75
C ASP A 112 -9.35 16.46 -0.61
N ARG A 113 -8.60 17.15 -1.48
CA ARG A 113 -8.51 18.62 -1.51
C ARG A 113 -9.86 19.28 -1.82
N ALA A 114 -10.59 18.79 -2.83
CA ALA A 114 -11.90 19.32 -3.20
C ALA A 114 -12.93 19.16 -2.06
N ALA A 115 -12.81 18.10 -1.26
CA ALA A 115 -13.64 17.86 -0.09
C ALA A 115 -13.18 18.62 1.17
N GLY A 116 -12.15 19.47 1.09
CA GLY A 116 -11.59 20.18 2.25
C GLY A 116 -10.95 19.25 3.29
N VAL A 117 -10.65 18.00 2.94
CA VAL A 117 -10.01 17.04 3.83
C VAL A 117 -8.52 17.35 3.82
N ASN A 118 -8.06 18.09 4.83
CA ASN A 118 -6.63 18.25 5.03
C ASN A 118 -6.05 16.88 5.45
N SER A 119 -5.32 16.23 4.55
CA SER A 119 -4.63 14.95 4.80
C SER A 119 -3.65 15.04 5.98
N ALA A 120 -3.30 16.25 6.41
CA ALA A 120 -2.58 16.56 7.64
C ALA A 120 -3.52 16.71 8.86
N ARG A 121 -4.46 15.77 9.09
CA ARG A 121 -4.91 15.57 10.48
C ARG A 121 -3.68 15.13 11.27
N LYS A 122 -2.98 16.09 11.87
CA LYS A 122 -1.95 15.87 12.90
C LYS A 122 -2.49 14.79 13.81
N ILE A 123 -1.85 13.62 13.79
CA ILE A 123 -2.00 12.69 14.90
C ILE A 123 -1.47 13.49 16.10
N PRO A 124 -2.28 13.83 17.12
CA PRO A 124 -1.76 14.50 18.29
C PRO A 124 -0.61 13.65 18.81
N SER A 125 0.52 14.31 19.06
CA SER A 125 1.71 13.63 19.55
C SER A 125 1.33 12.84 20.81
N ARG A 126 1.96 11.69 21.05
CA ARG A 126 1.64 10.78 22.17
C ARG A 126 1.58 11.47 23.54
N THR A 127 2.22 12.64 23.65
CA THR A 127 2.25 13.57 24.77
C THR A 127 0.93 14.29 25.07
N GLU A 128 -0.05 14.31 24.15
CA GLU A 128 -1.32 15.05 24.30
C GLU A 128 -2.53 14.15 24.59
N ARG A 129 -2.35 12.83 24.74
CA ARG A 129 -3.45 11.96 25.16
C ARG A 129 -3.69 12.13 26.67
N PRO A 130 -4.88 12.58 27.12
CA PRO A 130 -5.21 12.52 28.54
C PRO A 130 -5.16 11.04 28.97
N ARG A 131 -4.37 10.76 30.00
CA ARG A 131 -4.28 9.43 30.60
C ARG A 131 -5.70 9.02 31.02
N ARG A 132 -6.24 7.97 30.40
CA ARG A 132 -7.48 7.36 30.87
C ARG A 132 -7.24 6.76 32.25
N GLY A 133 -7.84 7.40 33.26
CA GLY A 133 -8.20 6.76 34.52
C GLY A 133 -7.17 6.85 35.64
N ASP A 134 -7.24 7.94 36.41
CA ASP A 134 -7.05 7.84 37.86
C ASP A 134 -8.33 8.39 38.53
N GLY A 135 -9.37 7.55 38.45
CA GLY A 135 -10.67 7.81 39.04
C GLY A 135 -10.66 7.44 40.52
N ARG A 136 -10.31 8.42 41.36
CA ARG A 136 -10.82 8.65 42.72
C ARG A 136 -11.11 7.40 43.57
N ARG A 137 -10.14 6.96 44.37
CA ARG A 137 -10.42 6.22 45.63
C ARG A 137 -10.49 7.21 46.78
N ALA A 138 -11.65 7.83 46.99
CA ALA A 138 -11.94 8.66 48.15
C ALA A 138 -13.01 7.99 49.04
N LYS A 139 -12.52 7.49 50.18
CA LYS A 139 -13.14 7.33 51.51
C LYS A 139 -14.65 7.08 51.61
N ARG A 140 -14.99 6.02 52.37
CA ARG A 140 -16.01 6.09 53.43
C ARG A 140 -15.71 5.06 54.54
N LYS A 141 -15.36 5.58 55.72
CA LYS A 141 -15.52 4.90 57.02
C LYS A 141 -16.95 5.17 57.52
N ALA A 142 -17.44 4.25 58.36
CA ALA A 142 -18.45 4.38 59.42
C ALA A 142 -19.73 3.54 59.25
N GLN A 143 -20.16 3.00 60.40
CA GLN A 143 -21.30 2.13 60.74
C GLN A 143 -20.98 0.63 60.52
N ARG A 144 -20.90 -0.23 61.55
CA ARG A 144 -21.54 -0.26 62.86
C ARG A 144 -20.66 -1.01 63.86
#